data_AF-A0A5B2UDY8-F1
#
_entry.id   AF-A0A5B2UDY8-F1
#
_cell.length_a   1.000
_cell.length_b   1.000
_cell.length_c   1.000
_cell.angle_alpha   90.00
_cell.angle_beta   90.00
_cell.angle_gamma   90.00
#
_symmetry.space_group_name_H-M   'P 1'
#
loop_
_entity.id
_entity.type
_entity.pdbx_description
1 polymer ?
#
loop_
_entity_poly.entity_id
_entity_poly.type
_entity_poly.pdbx_seq_one_letter_code
_entity_poly.pdbx_strand_id
1 'polypeptide(L)'
;MLAVELFVSEIFLILHGLCFGCPETTAIPETLAEILSYIAYQAKLMKLKPIIILSSVLLLTSCVKVWNQMSELKPLEDYSTQNANIQEKNAMDAKITFINDKTIDGKIRGQKNIIYGFLNETSINKFFQIYDKTGKKEYIYFQLLKEMTIKDYNGNERRFVNRGSEYKSLQENFYDGKIKWFREYYNHAYDGSVQITDHFINEKNQEVNVGTFNSMKNKLKEITSSKPELSSKIENTSTFDKETVIRILKEYEQ
;
A
#
# COMPACT_ATOMS: atom_id res chain seq x y z
N MET A 1 5.46 29.12 14.68
CA MET A 1 5.31 28.30 13.46
C MET A 1 6.59 27.50 13.22
N LEU A 2 7.75 28.16 13.07
CA LEU A 2 9.07 27.51 12.94
C LEU A 2 9.37 26.42 13.99
N ALA A 3 9.07 26.65 15.27
CA ALA A 3 9.33 25.67 16.33
C ALA A 3 8.47 24.40 16.22
N VAL A 4 7.26 24.50 15.64
CA VAL A 4 6.38 23.35 15.41
C VAL A 4 6.87 22.56 14.19
N GLU A 5 7.33 23.25 13.15
CA GLU A 5 7.93 22.60 11.96
C GLU A 5 9.21 21.86 12.31
N LEU A 6 10.08 22.46 13.13
CA LEU A 6 11.30 21.81 13.65
C LEU A 6 10.97 20.59 14.51
N PHE A 7 9.98 20.69 15.41
CA PHE A 7 9.54 19.56 16.23
C PHE A 7 8.96 18.41 15.41
N VAL A 8 8.12 18.74 14.42
CA VAL A 8 7.55 17.73 13.51
C VAL A 8 8.67 17.13 12.66
N SER A 9 9.64 17.92 12.21
CA SER A 9 10.80 17.44 11.46
C SER A 9 11.72 16.55 12.30
N GLU A 10 11.96 16.87 13.57
CA GLU A 10 12.77 16.05 14.49
C GLU A 10 12.05 14.76 14.86
N ILE A 11 10.74 14.81 15.17
CA ILE A 11 9.94 13.61 15.37
C ILE A 11 9.91 12.79 14.08
N PHE A 12 9.79 13.42 12.92
CA PHE A 12 9.84 12.73 11.63
C PHE A 12 11.22 12.12 11.38
N LEU A 13 12.32 12.76 11.75
CA LEU A 13 13.68 12.21 11.68
C LEU A 13 13.89 11.05 12.65
N ILE A 14 13.37 11.14 13.88
CA ILE A 14 13.40 10.06 14.86
C ILE A 14 12.55 8.89 14.37
N LEU A 15 11.37 9.16 13.83
CA LEU A 15 10.50 8.18 13.18
C LEU A 15 11.14 7.60 11.94
N HIS A 16 11.81 8.40 11.10
CA HIS A 16 12.45 7.94 9.88
C HIS A 16 13.72 7.12 10.22
N GLY A 17 14.47 7.50 11.25
CA GLY A 17 15.57 6.72 11.79
C GLY A 17 15.13 5.39 12.42
N LEU A 18 14.00 5.39 13.14
CA LEU A 18 13.35 4.19 13.69
C LEU A 18 12.69 3.32 12.59
N CYS A 19 12.15 3.92 11.53
CA CYS A 19 11.43 3.22 10.46
C CYS A 19 12.33 2.79 9.28
N PHE A 20 13.49 3.40 9.07
CA PHE A 20 14.34 3.18 7.88
C PHE A 20 15.83 2.95 8.18
N GLY A 21 16.22 2.78 9.45
CA GLY A 21 17.56 2.34 9.83
C GLY A 21 18.68 3.27 9.33
N CYS A 22 18.88 4.40 10.02
CA CYS A 22 20.04 5.25 9.76
C CYS A 22 21.23 4.84 10.65
N PRO A 23 22.45 4.70 10.10
CA PRO A 23 23.64 4.49 10.90
C PRO A 23 24.14 5.83 11.44
N GLU A 24 24.45 5.83 12.74
CA GLU A 24 25.26 6.82 13.47
C GLU A 24 24.57 7.98 14.22
N THR A 25 24.73 7.89 15.55
CA THR A 25 24.89 8.97 16.54
C THR A 25 23.67 9.78 16.95
N THR A 26 22.77 9.13 17.70
CA THR A 26 22.24 9.61 18.99
C THR A 26 21.53 8.42 19.64
N ALA A 27 21.54 8.30 20.97
CA ALA A 27 20.87 7.19 21.67
C ALA A 27 19.37 7.26 21.38
N ILE A 28 18.89 6.43 20.45
CA ILE A 28 17.48 6.35 20.10
C ILE A 28 16.80 5.57 21.23
N PRO A 29 15.73 6.10 21.85
CA PRO A 29 14.99 5.38 22.88
C PRO A 29 14.47 4.03 22.35
N GLU A 30 14.81 2.94 23.04
CA GLU A 30 14.58 1.56 22.60
C GLU A 30 13.15 1.09 22.90
N THR A 31 12.43 1.81 23.77
CA THR A 31 11.07 1.44 24.18
C THR A 31 10.05 2.55 23.90
N LEU A 32 8.79 2.14 23.65
CA LEU A 32 7.66 3.08 23.53
C LEU A 32 7.56 4.02 24.75
N ALA A 33 7.88 3.53 25.96
CA ALA A 33 7.86 4.33 27.18
C ALA A 33 8.91 5.46 27.15
N GLU A 34 10.10 5.19 26.62
CA GLU A 34 11.16 6.18 26.47
C GLU A 34 10.85 7.19 25.36
N ILE A 35 10.29 6.73 24.23
CA ILE A 35 9.82 7.61 23.15
C ILE A 35 8.73 8.57 23.68
N LEU A 36 7.74 8.05 24.42
CA LEU A 36 6.67 8.87 25.01
C LEU A 36 7.22 9.86 26.04
N SER A 37 8.20 9.44 26.85
CA SER A 37 8.85 10.30 27.84
C SER A 37 9.65 11.42 27.18
N TYR A 38 10.38 11.12 26.10
CA TYR A 38 11.12 12.09 25.31
C TYR A 38 10.19 13.13 24.65
N ILE A 39 9.07 12.68 24.07
CA ILE A 39 8.07 13.56 23.46
C ILE A 39 7.41 14.45 24.50
N ALA A 40 7.05 13.91 25.66
CA ALA A 40 6.50 14.70 26.75
C ALA A 40 7.50 15.77 27.23
N TYR A 41 8.79 15.43 27.31
CA TYR A 41 9.86 16.37 27.66
C TYR A 41 10.02 17.48 26.62
N GLN A 42 10.15 17.14 25.34
CA GLN A 42 10.30 18.12 24.26
C GLN A 42 9.06 19.00 24.10
N ALA A 43 7.87 18.42 24.25
CA ALA A 43 6.62 19.18 24.22
C ALA A 43 6.52 20.20 25.35
N LYS A 44 7.02 19.85 26.54
CA LYS A 44 7.12 20.77 27.68
C LYS A 44 8.10 21.90 27.41
N LEU A 45 9.26 21.62 26.82
CA LEU A 45 10.26 22.63 26.46
C LEU A 45 9.73 23.63 25.43
N MET A 46 9.00 23.14 24.42
CA MET A 46 8.50 23.96 23.31
C MET A 46 7.13 24.62 23.58
N LYS A 47 6.55 24.45 24.78
CA LYS A 47 5.21 24.91 25.15
C LYS A 47 4.14 24.47 24.13
N LEU A 48 4.26 23.26 23.62
CA LEU A 48 3.35 22.72 22.62
C LEU A 48 1.96 22.51 23.22
N LYS A 49 0.92 22.81 22.43
CA LYS A 49 -0.46 22.61 22.88
C LYS A 49 -0.73 21.12 23.11
N PRO A 50 -1.48 20.73 24.17
CA PRO A 50 -1.80 19.33 24.46
C PRO A 50 -2.39 18.54 23.28
N ILE A 51 -3.13 19.20 22.40
CA ILE A 51 -3.70 18.61 21.18
C ILE A 51 -2.62 18.08 20.23
N ILE A 52 -1.50 18.80 20.08
CA ILE A 52 -0.39 18.39 19.21
C ILE A 52 0.31 17.16 19.79
N ILE A 53 0.47 17.13 21.11
CA ILE A 53 1.04 15.98 21.83
C ILE A 53 0.16 14.74 21.63
N LEU A 54 -1.16 14.89 21.81
CA LEU A 54 -2.10 13.79 21.66
C LEU A 54 -2.10 13.22 20.23
N SER A 55 -2.04 14.06 19.19
CA SER A 55 -1.94 13.60 17.81
C SER A 55 -0.65 12.84 17.53
N SER A 56 0.49 13.32 18.06
CA SER A 56 1.79 12.64 17.90
C SER A 56 1.80 11.27 18.60
N VAL A 57 1.24 11.20 19.82
CA VAL A 57 1.13 9.94 20.57
C VAL A 57 0.27 8.91 19.84
N LEU A 58 -0.87 9.31 19.28
CA LEU A 58 -1.73 8.41 18.50
C LEU A 58 -1.01 7.85 17.27
N LEU A 59 -0.29 8.68 16.52
CA LEU A 59 0.52 8.24 15.38
C LEU A 59 1.63 7.26 15.80
N LEU A 60 2.23 7.43 16.98
CA LEU A 60 3.28 6.53 17.46
C LEU A 60 2.75 5.16 17.88
N THR A 61 1.57 5.13 18.51
CA THR A 61 0.96 3.87 18.93
C THR A 61 0.61 2.95 17.75
N SER A 62 0.25 3.51 16.59
CA SER A 62 -0.02 2.71 15.40
C SER A 62 1.27 2.12 14.82
N CYS A 63 2.36 2.91 14.73
CA CYS A 63 3.67 2.43 14.28
C CYS A 63 4.21 1.30 15.17
N VAL A 64 4.15 1.46 16.51
CA VAL A 64 4.64 0.42 17.44
C VAL A 64 3.84 -0.87 17.32
N LYS A 65 2.52 -0.78 17.12
CA LYS A 65 1.69 -1.97 16.92
C LYS A 65 2.13 -2.76 15.68
N VAL A 66 2.39 -2.08 14.57
CA VAL A 66 2.83 -2.72 13.32
C VAL A 66 4.23 -3.32 13.48
N TRP A 67 5.13 -2.67 14.21
CA TRP A 67 6.46 -3.22 14.49
C TRP A 67 6.42 -4.46 15.38
N ASN A 68 5.59 -4.46 16.42
CA ASN A 68 5.40 -5.64 17.26
C ASN A 68 4.91 -6.82 16.42
N GLN A 69 3.96 -6.60 15.52
CA GLN A 69 3.49 -7.62 14.58
C GLN A 69 4.60 -8.09 13.62
N MET A 70 5.51 -7.22 13.19
CA MET A 70 6.68 -7.60 12.39
C MET A 70 7.64 -8.49 13.20
N SER A 71 7.86 -8.19 14.48
CA SER A 71 8.72 -8.99 15.36
C SER A 71 8.15 -10.37 15.72
N GLU A 72 6.84 -10.54 15.59
CA GLU A 72 6.14 -11.82 15.78
C GLU A 72 6.24 -12.73 14.55
N LEU A 73 6.65 -12.20 13.39
CA LEU A 73 6.89 -13.04 12.22
C LEU A 73 8.09 -13.95 12.44
N LYS A 74 8.07 -15.10 11.76
CA LYS A 74 9.30 -15.87 11.55
C LYS A 74 10.35 -15.01 10.85
N PRO A 75 11.65 -15.37 10.95
CA PRO A 75 12.68 -14.79 10.11
C PRO A 75 12.22 -14.76 8.65
N LEU A 76 12.32 -13.62 7.98
CA LEU A 76 11.75 -13.45 6.63
C LEU A 76 12.34 -14.43 5.62
N GLU A 77 13.57 -14.87 5.88
CA GLU A 77 14.30 -15.88 5.12
C GLU A 77 13.56 -17.23 5.10
N ASP A 78 12.75 -17.52 6.13
CA ASP A 78 11.90 -18.72 6.17
C ASP A 78 10.73 -18.66 5.19
N TYR A 79 10.35 -17.47 4.72
CA TYR A 79 9.32 -17.29 3.69
C TYR A 79 9.88 -17.25 2.27
N SER A 80 11.21 -17.31 2.10
CA SER A 80 11.79 -17.43 0.77
C SER A 80 11.63 -18.87 0.26
N THR A 81 10.96 -19.03 -0.88
CA THR A 81 10.61 -20.35 -1.43
C THR A 81 11.30 -20.65 -2.75
N GLN A 82 12.40 -19.96 -3.10
CA GLN A 82 13.13 -20.16 -4.36
C GLN A 82 13.50 -21.63 -4.61
N ASN A 83 13.73 -22.41 -3.54
CA ASN A 83 14.10 -23.82 -3.60
C ASN A 83 13.05 -24.77 -2.98
N ALA A 84 11.87 -24.28 -2.60
CA ALA A 84 10.84 -25.12 -1.97
C ALA A 84 9.92 -25.74 -3.04
N ASN A 85 9.73 -27.06 -2.96
CA ASN A 85 8.82 -27.79 -3.86
C ASN A 85 7.36 -27.63 -3.39
N ILE A 86 6.74 -26.51 -3.75
CA ILE A 86 5.33 -26.22 -3.46
C ILE A 86 4.49 -26.53 -4.71
N GLN A 87 3.83 -27.69 -4.73
CA GLN A 87 3.01 -28.14 -5.86
C GLN A 87 1.51 -27.78 -5.73
N GLU A 88 1.19 -26.73 -4.98
CA GLU A 88 -0.21 -26.36 -4.76
C GLU A 88 -0.80 -25.58 -5.96
N LYS A 89 -1.92 -26.07 -6.51
CA LYS A 89 -2.61 -25.52 -7.70
C LYS A 89 -2.99 -24.03 -7.61
N ASN A 90 -3.05 -23.49 -6.40
CA ASN A 90 -3.39 -22.10 -6.12
C ASN A 90 -2.21 -21.30 -5.53
N ALA A 91 -1.00 -21.84 -5.60
CA ALA A 91 0.20 -21.07 -5.30
C ALA A 91 0.55 -20.15 -6.48
N MET A 92 0.90 -18.90 -6.17
CA MET A 92 1.37 -17.89 -7.11
C MET A 92 2.76 -17.42 -6.68
N ASP A 93 3.65 -17.22 -7.65
CA ASP A 93 4.95 -16.60 -7.37
C ASP A 93 4.73 -15.15 -6.96
N ALA A 94 5.42 -14.72 -5.90
CA ALA A 94 5.31 -13.38 -5.37
C ALA A 94 6.68 -12.84 -4.96
N LYS A 95 6.93 -11.58 -5.29
CA LYS A 95 8.01 -10.77 -4.74
C LYS A 95 7.40 -9.80 -3.74
N ILE A 96 7.75 -9.93 -2.47
CA ILE A 96 7.13 -9.16 -1.38
C ILE A 96 8.20 -8.28 -0.75
N THR A 97 7.93 -6.98 -0.67
CA THR A 97 8.76 -6.02 0.05
C THR A 97 8.03 -5.60 1.32
N PHE A 98 8.63 -5.88 2.46
CA PHE A 98 8.09 -5.55 3.77
C PHE A 98 8.37 -4.08 4.12
N ILE A 99 7.69 -3.57 5.16
CA ILE A 99 7.88 -2.18 5.63
C ILE A 99 9.28 -1.87 6.17
N ASN A 100 10.09 -2.89 6.48
CA ASN A 100 11.50 -2.76 6.85
C ASN A 100 12.45 -2.85 5.64
N ASP A 101 11.92 -2.65 4.44
CA ASP A 101 12.61 -2.71 3.14
C ASP A 101 13.29 -4.05 2.79
N LYS A 102 13.08 -5.09 3.59
CA LYS A 102 13.48 -6.45 3.22
C LYS A 102 12.54 -6.99 2.14
N THR A 103 13.13 -7.60 1.12
CA THR A 103 12.39 -8.23 0.03
C THR A 103 12.64 -9.73 0.02
N ILE A 104 11.58 -10.50 -0.25
CA ILE A 104 11.66 -11.95 -0.45
C ILE A 104 11.03 -12.34 -1.78
N ASP A 105 11.56 -13.40 -2.39
CA ASP A 105 10.87 -14.17 -3.41
C ASP A 105 10.22 -15.38 -2.74
N GLY A 106 8.90 -15.40 -2.74
CA GLY A 106 8.08 -16.41 -2.07
C GLY A 106 6.96 -16.90 -2.96
N LYS A 107 6.10 -17.74 -2.36
CA LYS A 107 4.83 -18.15 -2.96
C LYS A 107 3.70 -17.75 -2.03
N ILE A 108 2.61 -17.25 -2.60
CA ILE A 108 1.38 -16.95 -1.88
C ILE A 108 0.23 -17.79 -2.40
N ARG A 109 -0.85 -17.89 -1.63
CA ARG A 109 -2.10 -18.52 -2.06
C ARG A 109 -3.22 -17.50 -2.08
N GLY A 110 -3.84 -17.38 -3.25
CA GLY A 110 -5.09 -16.66 -3.43
C GLY A 110 -6.27 -17.61 -3.59
N GLN A 111 -7.48 -17.09 -3.56
CA GLN A 111 -8.68 -17.80 -3.99
C GLN A 111 -8.90 -17.59 -5.49
N LYS A 112 -9.42 -18.62 -6.16
CA LYS A 112 -9.91 -18.49 -7.53
C LYS A 112 -11.38 -18.13 -7.51
N ASN A 113 -11.80 -17.21 -8.37
CA ASN A 113 -13.19 -17.05 -8.72
C ASN A 113 -13.70 -18.38 -9.30
N ILE A 114 -14.80 -18.89 -8.75
CA ILE A 114 -15.33 -20.23 -9.08
C ILE A 114 -15.79 -20.32 -10.54
N ILE A 115 -16.28 -19.20 -11.10
CA ILE A 115 -16.86 -19.15 -12.44
C ILE A 115 -15.75 -18.99 -13.50
N TYR A 116 -14.84 -18.04 -13.30
CA TYR A 116 -13.89 -17.64 -14.33
C TYR A 116 -12.46 -18.17 -14.11
N GLY A 117 -12.17 -18.75 -12.94
CA GLY A 117 -10.84 -19.29 -12.60
C GLY A 117 -9.76 -18.23 -12.33
N PHE A 118 -10.09 -16.94 -12.47
CA PHE A 118 -9.20 -15.82 -12.19
C PHE A 118 -9.00 -15.61 -10.69
N LEU A 119 -7.97 -14.85 -10.33
CA LEU A 119 -7.73 -14.47 -8.94
C LEU A 119 -8.91 -13.67 -8.39
N ASN A 120 -9.40 -14.05 -7.21
CA ASN A 120 -10.26 -13.17 -6.41
C ASN A 120 -9.34 -12.21 -5.63
N GLU A 121 -9.30 -10.95 -6.02
CA GLU A 121 -8.37 -9.95 -5.47
C GLU A 121 -8.53 -9.72 -3.97
N THR A 122 -9.76 -9.82 -3.47
CA THR A 122 -10.07 -9.65 -2.04
C THR A 122 -9.45 -10.73 -1.16
N SER A 123 -8.97 -11.82 -1.76
CA SER A 123 -8.29 -12.91 -1.05
C SER A 123 -6.81 -12.65 -0.76
N ILE A 124 -6.23 -11.57 -1.31
CA ILE A 124 -4.80 -11.27 -1.14
C ILE A 124 -4.51 -9.85 -0.67
N ASN A 125 -5.52 -8.99 -0.51
CA ASN A 125 -5.29 -7.56 -0.31
C ASN A 125 -5.33 -7.08 1.15
N LYS A 126 -6.09 -7.75 2.04
CA LYS A 126 -6.13 -7.42 3.49
C LYS A 126 -5.18 -8.30 4.29
N PHE A 127 -5.20 -9.58 3.98
CA PHE A 127 -4.27 -10.56 4.48
C PHE A 127 -4.18 -11.65 3.41
N PHE A 128 -3.06 -12.35 3.37
CA PHE A 128 -2.83 -13.38 2.38
C PHE A 128 -2.08 -14.55 3.01
N GLN A 129 -2.26 -15.72 2.43
CA GLN A 129 -1.51 -16.91 2.82
C GLN A 129 -0.16 -16.91 2.11
N ILE A 130 0.93 -16.97 2.85
CA ILE A 130 2.28 -17.21 2.34
C ILE A 130 2.72 -18.63 2.70
N TYR A 131 3.53 -19.25 1.87
CA TYR A 131 4.18 -20.51 2.20
C TYR A 131 5.56 -20.25 2.79
N ASP A 132 5.91 -20.96 3.85
CA ASP A 132 7.30 -21.03 4.31
C ASP A 132 8.11 -22.08 3.51
N LYS A 133 9.41 -22.14 3.79
CA LYS A 133 10.36 -23.08 3.16
C LYS A 133 10.00 -24.55 3.35
N THR A 134 9.17 -24.87 4.35
CA THR A 134 8.68 -26.24 4.61
C THR A 134 7.36 -26.54 3.88
N GLY A 135 6.78 -25.53 3.22
CA GLY A 135 5.47 -25.61 2.56
C GLY A 135 4.29 -25.38 3.51
N LYS A 136 4.53 -25.01 4.77
CA LYS A 136 3.46 -24.66 5.71
C LYS A 136 2.94 -23.26 5.38
N LYS A 137 1.63 -23.06 5.52
CA LYS A 137 0.96 -21.78 5.27
C LYS A 137 0.88 -20.93 6.51
N GLU A 138 1.13 -19.64 6.36
CA GLU A 138 0.93 -18.62 7.37
C GLU A 138 0.21 -17.42 6.79
N TYR A 139 -0.47 -16.65 7.63
CA TYR A 139 -1.17 -15.45 7.21
C TYR A 139 -0.33 -14.22 7.50
N ILE A 140 -0.13 -13.37 6.48
CA ILE A 140 0.50 -12.08 6.62
C ILE A 140 -0.53 -10.99 6.37
N TYR A 141 -0.56 -9.98 7.23
CA TYR A 141 -1.42 -8.81 7.12
C TYR A 141 -0.79 -7.72 6.24
N PHE A 142 -1.63 -7.02 5.48
CA PHE A 142 -1.16 -6.01 4.52
C PHE A 142 -0.35 -4.87 5.15
N GLN A 143 -0.60 -4.53 6.43
CA GLN A 143 0.12 -3.45 7.11
C GLN A 143 1.62 -3.72 7.25
N LEU A 144 2.04 -4.99 7.14
CA LEU A 144 3.46 -5.39 7.22
C LEU A 144 4.17 -5.24 5.87
N LEU A 145 3.43 -4.96 4.80
CA LEU A 145 3.95 -4.85 3.45
C LEU A 145 4.06 -3.39 3.04
N LYS A 146 5.11 -3.11 2.26
CA LYS A 146 5.24 -1.93 1.42
C LYS A 146 4.61 -2.21 0.05
N GLU A 147 4.95 -3.34 -0.55
CA GLU A 147 4.42 -3.77 -1.83
C GLU A 147 4.54 -5.28 -2.04
N MET A 148 3.79 -5.80 -3.01
CA MET A 148 3.82 -7.18 -3.45
C MET A 148 3.55 -7.25 -4.95
N THR A 149 4.50 -7.83 -5.69
CA THR A 149 4.30 -8.17 -7.10
C THR A 149 4.02 -9.66 -7.21
N ILE A 150 2.99 -10.04 -7.96
CA ILE A 150 2.62 -11.44 -8.16
C ILE A 150 2.58 -11.79 -9.64
N LYS A 151 2.81 -13.06 -9.94
CA LYS A 151 2.39 -13.66 -11.21
C LYS A 151 1.09 -14.42 -10.98
N ASP A 152 0.00 -13.89 -11.52
CA ASP A 152 -1.34 -14.45 -11.29
C ASP A 152 -1.54 -15.81 -11.97
N TYR A 153 -2.73 -16.41 -11.79
CA TYR A 153 -3.05 -17.72 -12.38
C TYR A 153 -3.06 -17.75 -13.92
N ASN A 154 -3.12 -16.59 -14.56
CA ASN A 154 -3.06 -16.43 -16.01
C ASN A 154 -1.65 -16.05 -16.49
N GLY A 155 -0.68 -15.93 -15.57
CA GLY A 155 0.69 -15.54 -15.87
C GLY A 155 0.90 -14.03 -15.97
N ASN A 156 -0.10 -13.21 -15.66
CA ASN A 156 0.04 -11.76 -15.69
C ASN A 156 0.77 -11.27 -14.44
N GLU A 157 1.71 -10.34 -14.63
CA GLU A 157 2.32 -9.63 -13.52
C GLU A 157 1.36 -8.56 -12.99
N ARG A 158 1.15 -8.54 -11.67
CA ARG A 158 0.28 -7.59 -10.97
C ARG A 158 1.02 -7.03 -9.76
N ARG A 159 1.00 -5.71 -9.58
CA ARG A 159 1.70 -5.04 -8.48
C ARG A 159 0.67 -4.46 -7.51
N PHE A 160 0.79 -4.83 -6.25
CA PHE A 160 -0.04 -4.36 -5.14
C PHE A 160 0.81 -3.51 -4.20
N VAL A 161 0.31 -2.37 -3.78
CA VAL A 161 1.04 -1.40 -2.95
C VAL A 161 0.25 -1.04 -1.71
N ASN A 162 0.95 -0.87 -0.59
CA ASN A 162 0.41 -0.25 0.59
C ASN A 162 0.66 1.27 0.49
N ARG A 163 -0.42 2.04 0.35
CA ARG A 163 -0.33 3.49 0.14
C ARG A 163 -0.38 4.32 1.41
N GLY A 164 -0.57 3.69 2.58
CA GLY A 164 -0.63 4.39 3.85
C GLY A 164 -1.75 3.91 4.76
N SER A 165 -1.80 4.49 5.95
CA SER A 165 -2.72 4.13 7.03
C SER A 165 -4.20 4.43 6.74
N GLU A 166 -4.46 5.29 5.77
CA GLU A 166 -5.80 5.67 5.32
C GLU A 166 -6.50 4.55 4.55
N TYR A 167 -5.74 3.60 3.99
CA TYR A 167 -6.27 2.45 3.25
C TYR A 167 -6.32 1.21 4.12
N LYS A 168 -7.35 0.38 3.89
CA LYS A 168 -7.61 -0.84 4.69
C LYS A 168 -7.18 -2.13 3.99
N SER A 169 -6.47 -2.02 2.88
CA SER A 169 -5.94 -3.12 2.08
C SER A 169 -4.87 -2.61 1.12
N LEU A 170 -4.06 -3.53 0.58
CA LEU A 170 -3.25 -3.25 -0.60
C LEU A 170 -4.15 -2.83 -1.77
N GLN A 171 -3.64 -1.89 -2.57
CA GLN A 171 -4.26 -1.47 -3.82
C GLN A 171 -3.41 -1.93 -4.99
N GLU A 172 -4.05 -2.40 -6.06
CA GLU A 172 -3.33 -2.73 -7.28
C GLU A 172 -2.91 -1.45 -8.00
N ASN A 173 -1.65 -1.38 -8.41
CA ASN A 173 -1.11 -0.29 -9.20
C ASN A 173 -1.19 -0.65 -10.69
N PHE A 174 -2.06 0.05 -11.43
CA PHE A 174 -2.22 -0.13 -12.87
C PHE A 174 -1.33 0.79 -13.70
N TYR A 175 -0.98 1.97 -13.17
CA TYR A 175 -0.19 2.95 -13.87
C TYR A 175 0.53 3.89 -12.91
N ASP A 176 1.82 4.13 -13.14
CA ASP A 176 2.69 4.96 -12.29
C ASP A 176 3.43 5.99 -13.16
N GLY A 177 2.68 6.94 -13.71
CA GLY A 177 3.18 8.08 -14.49
C GLY A 177 3.07 9.40 -13.73
N LYS A 178 2.99 10.52 -14.45
CA LYS A 178 2.61 11.84 -13.90
C LYS A 178 1.24 11.78 -13.25
N ILE A 179 0.34 11.01 -13.85
CA ILE A 179 -0.90 10.55 -13.21
C ILE A 179 -0.68 9.11 -12.76
N LYS A 180 -1.00 8.80 -11.51
CA LYS A 180 -0.98 7.42 -10.99
C LYS A 180 -2.39 6.87 -10.94
N TRP A 181 -2.52 5.57 -11.14
CA TRP A 181 -3.80 4.88 -11.08
C TRP A 181 -3.69 3.62 -10.23
N PHE A 182 -4.47 3.60 -9.15
CA PHE A 182 -4.61 2.47 -8.25
C PHE A 182 -6.05 1.96 -8.25
N ARG A 183 -6.23 0.67 -7.97
CA ARG A 183 -7.55 0.05 -7.76
C ARG A 183 -7.62 -0.63 -6.42
N GLU A 184 -8.66 -0.30 -5.67
CA GLU A 184 -9.03 -0.99 -4.44
C GLU A 184 -10.10 -2.05 -4.73
N TYR A 185 -9.98 -3.19 -4.05
CA TYR A 185 -10.92 -4.30 -4.13
C TYR A 185 -11.51 -4.55 -2.75
N TYR A 186 -12.82 -4.69 -2.64
CA TYR A 186 -13.44 -5.01 -1.36
C TYR A 186 -14.75 -5.76 -1.56
N ASN A 187 -15.14 -6.55 -0.55
CA ASN A 187 -16.39 -7.30 -0.61
C ASN A 187 -17.57 -6.38 -0.29
N HIS A 188 -18.61 -6.45 -1.11
CA HIS A 188 -19.91 -5.88 -0.82
C HIS A 188 -20.46 -6.48 0.46
N ALA A 189 -20.96 -5.65 1.37
CA ALA A 189 -21.39 -6.09 2.70
C ALA A 189 -22.58 -7.07 2.66
N TYR A 190 -23.43 -6.98 1.64
CA TYR A 190 -24.69 -7.74 1.56
C TYR A 190 -24.57 -9.11 0.87
N ASP A 191 -23.85 -9.20 -0.25
CA ASP A 191 -23.80 -10.41 -1.08
C ASP A 191 -22.38 -10.97 -1.28
N GLY A 192 -21.36 -10.30 -0.71
CA GLY A 192 -19.96 -10.70 -0.84
C GLY A 192 -19.38 -10.53 -2.25
N SER A 193 -20.09 -9.88 -3.18
CA SER A 193 -19.57 -9.56 -4.51
C SER A 193 -18.35 -8.62 -4.40
N VAL A 194 -17.42 -8.74 -5.34
CA VAL A 194 -16.24 -7.86 -5.36
C VAL A 194 -16.65 -6.49 -5.91
N GLN A 195 -16.57 -5.46 -5.08
CA GLN A 195 -16.62 -4.06 -5.51
C GLN A 195 -15.23 -3.53 -5.79
N ILE A 196 -15.19 -2.55 -6.69
CA ILE A 196 -13.97 -1.85 -7.08
C ILE A 196 -14.12 -0.35 -6.85
N THR A 197 -13.03 0.30 -6.47
CA THR A 197 -12.90 1.77 -6.51
C THR A 197 -11.58 2.09 -7.16
N ASP A 198 -11.60 2.98 -8.16
CA ASP A 198 -10.37 3.46 -8.79
C ASP A 198 -9.94 4.77 -8.15
N HIS A 199 -8.64 4.89 -7.91
CA HIS A 199 -8.01 6.04 -7.30
C HIS A 199 -6.97 6.59 -8.25
N PHE A 200 -7.15 7.83 -8.70
CA PHE A 200 -6.14 8.56 -9.45
C PHE A 200 -5.40 9.52 -8.55
N ILE A 201 -4.07 9.60 -8.71
CA ILE A 201 -3.28 10.71 -8.16
C ILE A 201 -2.87 11.58 -9.33
N ASN A 202 -3.32 12.84 -9.36
CA ASN A 202 -2.95 13.78 -10.41
C ASN A 202 -1.55 14.39 -10.18
N GLU A 203 -1.10 15.21 -11.12
CA GLU A 203 0.22 15.87 -11.05
C GLU A 203 0.41 16.78 -9.81
N LYS A 204 -0.70 17.23 -9.20
CA LYS A 204 -0.70 18.05 -7.99
C LYS A 204 -0.73 17.20 -6.72
N ASN A 205 -0.51 15.88 -6.83
CA ASN A 205 -0.65 14.91 -5.76
C ASN A 205 -2.04 14.89 -5.11
N GLN A 206 -3.08 15.25 -5.86
CA GLN A 206 -4.45 15.20 -5.37
C GLN A 206 -5.09 13.88 -5.78
N GLU A 207 -5.78 13.25 -4.83
CA GLU A 207 -6.51 12.02 -5.08
C GLU A 207 -7.89 12.30 -5.67
N VAL A 208 -8.21 11.59 -6.76
CA VAL A 208 -9.48 11.66 -7.48
C VAL A 208 -10.04 10.25 -7.59
N ASN A 209 -11.14 9.99 -6.88
CA ASN A 209 -11.76 8.67 -6.81
C ASN A 209 -12.83 8.49 -7.89
N VAL A 210 -12.87 7.31 -8.52
CA VAL A 210 -13.98 6.81 -9.33
C VAL A 210 -14.67 5.70 -8.56
N GLY A 211 -15.91 5.94 -8.18
CA GLY A 211 -16.82 4.98 -7.57
C GLY A 211 -18.12 4.88 -8.35
N THR A 212 -19.17 4.40 -7.69
CA THR A 212 -20.44 4.03 -8.33
C THR A 212 -21.20 5.19 -8.97
N PHE A 213 -21.01 6.43 -8.48
CA PHE A 213 -21.81 7.59 -8.87
C PHE A 213 -21.07 8.58 -9.79
N ASN A 214 -19.81 8.33 -10.13
CA ASN A 214 -19.04 9.16 -11.05
C ASN A 214 -18.37 8.29 -12.12
N SER A 215 -18.47 8.71 -13.39
CA SER A 215 -17.95 7.91 -14.49
C SER A 215 -16.45 8.09 -14.66
N MET A 216 -15.77 6.99 -15.00
CA MET A 216 -14.36 6.98 -15.41
C MET A 216 -14.09 8.03 -16.51
N LYS A 217 -14.99 8.14 -17.49
CA LYS A 217 -14.94 9.16 -18.56
C LYS A 217 -14.77 10.57 -18.00
N ASN A 218 -15.65 10.97 -17.08
CA ASN A 218 -15.64 12.34 -16.54
C ASN A 218 -14.38 12.60 -15.72
N LYS A 219 -13.93 11.60 -14.94
CA LYS A 219 -12.71 11.73 -14.13
C LYS A 219 -11.45 11.78 -14.96
N LEU A 220 -11.36 11.03 -16.04
CA LEU A 220 -10.25 11.15 -16.99
C LEU A 220 -10.19 12.55 -17.59
N LYS A 221 -11.32 13.11 -18.06
CA LYS A 221 -11.36 14.49 -18.59
C LYS A 221 -10.92 15.54 -17.55
N GLU A 222 -11.29 15.34 -16.29
CA GLU A 222 -10.91 16.22 -15.17
C GLU A 222 -9.39 16.17 -14.93
N ILE A 223 -8.82 14.97 -14.77
CA ILE A 223 -7.39 14.82 -14.44
C ILE A 223 -6.47 15.10 -15.63
N THR A 224 -6.95 14.94 -16.86
CA THR A 224 -6.19 15.29 -18.08
C THR A 224 -6.53 16.68 -18.62
N SER A 225 -7.16 17.54 -17.82
CA SER A 225 -7.66 18.86 -18.28
C SER A 225 -6.57 19.81 -18.79
N SER A 226 -5.30 19.60 -18.42
CA SER A 226 -4.17 20.35 -18.98
C SER A 226 -3.84 20.01 -20.44
N LYS A 227 -4.40 18.90 -20.98
CA LYS A 227 -4.25 18.44 -22.37
C LYS A 227 -5.61 18.36 -23.07
N PRO A 228 -6.19 19.49 -23.52
CA PRO A 228 -7.55 19.55 -24.04
C PRO A 228 -7.77 18.65 -25.27
N GLU A 229 -6.72 18.34 -26.04
CA GLU A 229 -6.75 17.42 -27.18
C GLU A 229 -7.18 15.99 -26.79
N LEU A 230 -6.97 15.58 -25.54
CA LEU A 230 -7.42 14.27 -25.04
C LEU A 230 -8.94 14.26 -24.76
N SER A 231 -9.55 15.41 -24.55
CA SER A 231 -10.98 15.52 -24.20
C SER A 231 -11.88 14.87 -25.26
N SER A 232 -11.64 15.16 -26.55
CA SER A 232 -12.40 14.57 -27.66
C SER A 232 -12.15 13.07 -27.79
N LYS A 233 -10.93 12.59 -27.54
CA LYS A 233 -10.61 11.16 -27.58
C LYS A 233 -11.34 10.41 -26.47
N ILE A 234 -11.32 10.96 -25.25
CA ILE A 234 -12.03 10.38 -24.10
C ILE A 234 -13.54 10.37 -24.35
N GLU A 235 -14.10 11.44 -24.94
CA GLU A 235 -15.53 11.50 -25.24
C GLU A 235 -15.97 10.41 -26.23
N ASN A 236 -15.15 10.16 -27.25
CA ASN A 236 -15.41 9.17 -28.29
C ASN A 236 -15.02 7.73 -27.89
N THR A 237 -14.49 7.54 -26.68
CA THR A 237 -14.14 6.21 -26.16
C THR A 237 -15.40 5.48 -25.68
N SER A 238 -15.65 4.30 -26.23
CA SER A 238 -16.83 3.48 -25.93
C SER A 238 -16.72 2.74 -24.60
N THR A 239 -15.54 2.21 -24.27
CA THR A 239 -15.28 1.42 -23.06
C THR A 239 -14.02 1.91 -22.36
N PHE A 240 -14.05 1.90 -21.02
CA PHE A 240 -12.92 2.28 -20.18
C PHE A 240 -12.39 1.07 -19.42
N ASP A 241 -11.93 0.07 -20.18
CA ASP A 241 -11.14 -1.04 -19.64
C ASP A 241 -9.72 -0.59 -19.28
N LYS A 242 -8.97 -1.49 -18.65
CA LYS A 242 -7.63 -1.22 -18.14
C LYS A 242 -6.69 -0.74 -19.24
N GLU A 243 -6.66 -1.45 -20.37
CA GLU A 243 -5.79 -1.16 -21.50
C GLU A 243 -6.11 0.21 -22.12
N THR A 244 -7.40 0.54 -22.24
CA THR A 244 -7.85 1.82 -22.78
C THR A 244 -7.49 2.99 -21.86
N VAL A 245 -7.70 2.84 -20.56
CA VAL A 245 -7.32 3.86 -19.57
C VAL A 245 -5.81 4.06 -19.57
N ILE A 246 -5.02 2.99 -19.51
CA ILE A 246 -3.55 3.07 -19.59
C ILE A 246 -3.09 3.77 -20.86
N ARG A 247 -3.72 3.51 -22.01
CA ARG A 247 -3.39 4.19 -23.27
C ARG A 247 -3.63 5.69 -23.18
N ILE A 248 -4.78 6.12 -22.66
CA ILE A 248 -5.09 7.55 -22.47
C ILE A 248 -4.05 8.21 -21.55
N LEU A 249 -3.68 7.55 -20.45
CA LEU A 249 -2.67 8.07 -19.52
C LEU A 249 -1.28 8.14 -20.17
N LYS A 250 -0.89 7.16 -20.98
CA LYS A 250 0.37 7.20 -21.74
C LYS A 250 0.40 8.34 -22.76
N GLU A 251 -0.71 8.61 -23.44
CA GLU A 251 -0.82 9.76 -24.34
C GLU A 251 -0.74 11.08 -23.56
N TYR A 252 -1.26 11.13 -22.34
CA TYR A 252 -1.10 12.28 -21.46
C TYR A 252 0.35 12.56 -21.07
N GLU A 253 1.22 11.57 -21.04
CA GLU A 253 2.64 11.79 -20.74
C GLU A 253 3.40 12.53 -21.86
N GLN A 254 3.00 12.31 -23.12
CA GLN A 254 3.63 12.81 -24.35
C GLN A 254 3.29 14.28 -24.61
#